data_AF-H1B576-F1
#
_entry.id   AF-H1B576-F1
#
_cell.length_a   1.000
_cell.length_b   1.000
_cell.length_c   1.000
_cell.angle_alpha   90.00
_cell.angle_beta   90.00
_cell.angle_gamma   90.00
#
_symmetry.space_group_name_H-M   'P 1'
#
loop_
_entity.id
_entity.type
_entity.pdbx_description
1 polymer ?
#
loop_
_entity_poly.entity_id
_entity_poly.type
_entity_poly.pdbx_seq_one_letter_code
_entity_poly.pdbx_strand_id
1 'polypeptide(L)'
;MTQNIFDNDEFFSAYMDLRLHRKNYNDFMEQPKMQKLMPDSKGKAILDIGCGYGHNCLHFAENGAAHVTGIDISEKMLKEARRNYAHPVITYMRMDMAELGTLNNSYDLVYSSLAFHYAEDFPALVHDIYKLLRPGGILLFSQMHPIITATYDGKGHYNHDAHGDCISYTFSDYGREGKRSGFWYVDNVENYHRMMGTIITTLAHTGFFVEDMVETLPDEHAL
;
A
#
# COMPACT_ATOMS: atom_id res chain seq x y z
N MET A 1 16.93 -8.88 5.11
CA MET A 1 16.93 -7.39 5.07
C MET A 1 15.86 -6.99 4.10
N THR A 2 14.95 -6.13 4.51
CA THR A 2 13.84 -5.64 3.69
C THR A 2 14.35 -4.84 2.50
N GLN A 3 13.70 -5.01 1.35
CA GLN A 3 14.05 -4.32 0.13
C GLN A 3 13.70 -2.83 0.22
N ASN A 4 14.60 -1.96 -0.28
CA ASN A 4 14.36 -0.53 -0.46
C ASN A 4 14.66 -0.11 -1.90
N ILE A 5 13.76 -0.45 -2.83
CA ILE A 5 13.87 -0.07 -4.25
C ILE A 5 13.65 1.42 -4.48
N PHE A 6 12.94 2.10 -3.57
CA PHE A 6 12.60 3.52 -3.70
C PHE A 6 13.81 4.44 -3.48
N ASP A 7 14.92 3.95 -2.91
CA ASP A 7 16.20 4.67 -2.88
C ASP A 7 17.11 4.38 -4.10
N ASN A 8 16.75 3.47 -5.01
CA ASN A 8 17.45 3.31 -6.29
C ASN A 8 17.16 4.52 -7.20
N ASP A 9 18.20 5.11 -7.82
CA ASP A 9 18.05 6.34 -8.64
C ASP A 9 17.10 6.17 -9.84
N GLU A 10 17.29 5.11 -10.62
CA GLU A 10 16.47 4.83 -11.81
C GLU A 10 15.01 4.61 -11.43
N PHE A 11 14.79 3.75 -10.44
CA PHE A 11 13.46 3.45 -9.95
C PHE A 11 12.77 4.69 -9.37
N PHE A 12 13.46 5.43 -8.50
CA PHE A 12 12.94 6.65 -7.87
C PHE A 12 12.51 7.67 -8.93
N SER A 13 13.37 7.96 -9.92
CA SER A 13 13.05 8.91 -10.98
C SER A 13 11.85 8.47 -11.81
N ALA A 14 11.79 7.19 -12.21
CA ALA A 14 10.68 6.65 -12.99
C ALA A 14 9.37 6.66 -12.19
N TYR A 15 9.42 6.29 -10.91
CA TYR A 15 8.28 6.30 -10.01
C TYR A 15 7.75 7.72 -9.76
N MET A 16 8.64 8.69 -9.49
CA MET A 16 8.24 10.08 -9.30
C MET A 16 7.66 10.70 -10.58
N ASP A 17 8.20 10.38 -11.77
CA ASP A 17 7.60 10.81 -13.05
C ASP A 17 6.17 10.26 -13.22
N LEU A 18 5.98 8.96 -12.94
CA LEU A 18 4.67 8.32 -12.96
C LEU A 18 3.67 9.03 -12.03
N ARG A 19 4.11 9.42 -10.83
CA ARG A 19 3.25 10.03 -9.81
C ARG A 19 2.96 11.51 -10.02
N LEU A 20 3.86 12.26 -10.64
CA LEU A 20 3.72 13.71 -10.77
C LEU A 20 3.19 14.16 -12.14
N HIS A 21 3.43 13.39 -13.21
CA HIS A 21 3.19 13.88 -14.57
C HIS A 21 2.28 12.98 -15.41
N ARG A 22 1.94 11.79 -14.92
CA ARG A 22 1.13 10.83 -15.67
C ARG A 22 -0.15 10.49 -14.91
N LYS A 23 -1.26 10.66 -15.62
CA LYS A 23 -2.52 9.95 -15.33
C LYS A 23 -2.20 8.46 -15.23
N ASN A 24 -2.23 7.92 -14.02
CA ASN A 24 -1.82 6.54 -13.76
C ASN A 24 -3.00 5.73 -13.21
N TYR A 25 -2.92 4.41 -13.32
CA TYR A 25 -4.01 3.50 -12.89
C TYR A 25 -4.41 3.67 -11.43
N ASN A 26 -3.48 4.06 -10.57
CA ASN A 26 -3.77 4.25 -9.15
C ASN A 26 -4.67 5.47 -8.93
N ASP A 27 -4.53 6.55 -9.72
CA ASP A 27 -5.42 7.72 -9.67
C ASP A 27 -6.86 7.42 -10.14
N PHE A 28 -7.06 6.39 -11.00
CA PHE A 28 -8.37 6.05 -11.55
C PHE A 28 -9.06 4.86 -10.88
N MET A 29 -8.31 4.03 -10.17
CA MET A 29 -8.85 2.80 -9.57
C MET A 29 -8.74 2.79 -8.06
N GLU A 30 -7.56 3.04 -7.52
CA GLU A 30 -7.27 2.81 -6.09
C GLU A 30 -7.58 4.04 -5.24
N GLN A 31 -7.00 5.19 -5.56
CA GLN A 31 -7.19 6.42 -4.76
C GLN A 31 -8.65 6.85 -4.65
N PRO A 32 -9.47 6.86 -5.73
CA PRO A 32 -10.88 7.23 -5.61
C PRO A 32 -11.66 6.30 -4.66
N LYS A 33 -11.33 5.00 -4.67
CA LYS A 33 -11.98 4.04 -3.78
C LYS A 33 -11.51 4.21 -2.35
N MET A 34 -10.21 4.37 -2.11
CA MET A 34 -9.65 4.62 -0.78
C MET A 34 -10.21 5.89 -0.16
N GLN A 35 -10.34 6.97 -0.94
CA GLN A 35 -10.96 8.21 -0.48
C GLN A 35 -12.44 8.04 -0.12
N LYS A 36 -13.20 7.26 -0.90
CA LYS A 36 -14.61 6.97 -0.62
C LYS A 36 -14.82 6.16 0.65
N LEU A 37 -13.89 5.26 0.97
CA LEU A 37 -13.91 4.43 2.19
C LEU A 37 -13.22 5.11 3.39
N MET A 38 -12.64 6.29 3.19
CA MET A 38 -11.88 6.99 4.22
C MET A 38 -12.80 7.40 5.38
N PRO A 39 -12.49 7.03 6.63
CA PRO A 39 -13.22 7.53 7.79
C PRO A 39 -12.86 9.00 8.08
N ASP A 40 -13.66 9.65 8.93
CA ASP A 40 -13.39 11.02 9.37
C ASP A 40 -12.04 11.12 10.09
N SER A 41 -11.15 11.97 9.56
CA SER A 41 -9.82 12.23 10.11
C SER A 41 -9.80 13.33 11.17
N LYS A 42 -10.89 14.09 11.35
CA LYS A 42 -10.87 15.29 12.19
C LYS A 42 -10.60 14.96 13.66
N GLY A 43 -9.57 15.59 14.20
CA GLY A 43 -9.12 15.39 15.59
C GLY A 43 -8.47 14.02 15.85
N LYS A 44 -8.21 13.21 14.82
CA LYS A 44 -7.67 11.85 14.95
C LYS A 44 -6.14 11.83 14.93
N ALA A 45 -5.56 10.83 15.59
CA ALA A 45 -4.17 10.43 15.43
C ALA A 45 -4.08 9.35 14.35
N ILE A 46 -3.27 9.59 13.32
CA ILE A 46 -3.22 8.75 12.11
C ILE A 46 -1.79 8.24 11.89
N LEU A 47 -1.66 6.97 11.53
CA LEU A 47 -0.41 6.37 11.06
C LEU A 47 -0.57 6.01 9.57
N ASP A 48 0.30 6.53 8.71
CA ASP A 48 0.38 6.19 7.29
C ASP A 48 1.62 5.32 7.03
N ILE A 49 1.41 4.05 6.72
CA ILE A 49 2.47 3.04 6.51
C ILE A 49 2.79 2.95 5.02
N GLY A 50 4.05 3.23 4.67
CA GLY A 50 4.47 3.38 3.28
C GLY A 50 3.98 4.72 2.70
N CYS A 51 4.18 5.80 3.46
CA CYS A 51 3.64 7.12 3.13
C CYS A 51 4.24 7.73 1.85
N GLY A 52 5.33 7.15 1.33
CA GLY A 52 6.03 7.61 0.14
C GLY A 52 6.41 9.09 0.25
N TYR A 53 6.07 9.86 -0.78
CA TYR A 53 6.33 11.29 -0.84
C TYR A 53 5.31 12.13 -0.04
N GLY A 54 4.48 11.53 0.83
CA GLY A 54 3.71 12.24 1.87
C GLY A 54 2.38 12.88 1.45
N HIS A 55 1.90 12.62 0.23
CA HIS A 55 0.65 13.21 -0.28
C HIS A 55 -0.57 12.93 0.63
N ASN A 56 -0.77 11.68 1.04
CA ASN A 56 -1.91 11.30 1.88
C ASN A 56 -1.76 11.84 3.31
N CYS A 57 -0.53 11.95 3.82
CA CYS A 57 -0.26 12.59 5.10
C CYS A 57 -0.73 14.06 5.10
N LEU A 58 -0.46 14.81 4.03
CA LEU A 58 -0.96 16.18 3.89
C LEU A 58 -2.49 16.22 3.82
N HIS A 59 -3.11 15.33 3.03
CA HIS A 59 -4.56 15.23 2.94
C HIS A 59 -5.21 15.04 4.33
N PHE A 60 -4.68 14.15 5.16
CA PHE A 60 -5.16 13.95 6.52
C PHE A 60 -5.02 15.21 7.39
N ALA A 61 -3.87 15.89 7.30
CA ALA A 61 -3.61 17.11 8.05
C ALA A 61 -4.56 18.24 7.66
N GLU A 62 -4.78 18.45 6.36
CA GLU A 62 -5.70 19.46 5.82
C GLU A 62 -7.17 19.18 6.18
N ASN A 63 -7.53 17.89 6.33
CA ASN A 63 -8.83 17.45 6.84
C ASN A 63 -8.90 17.40 8.38
N GLY A 64 -7.99 18.08 9.06
CA GLY A 64 -8.08 18.37 10.48
C GLY A 64 -7.62 17.26 11.41
N ALA A 65 -6.79 16.33 10.95
CA ALA A 65 -6.13 15.37 11.84
C ALA A 65 -5.36 16.09 12.96
N ALA A 66 -5.43 15.55 14.18
CA ALA A 66 -4.71 16.10 15.32
C ALA A 66 -3.21 15.80 15.22
N HIS A 67 -2.86 14.62 14.71
CA HIS A 67 -1.48 14.21 14.47
C HIS A 67 -1.43 13.17 13.35
N VAL A 68 -0.41 13.26 12.48
CA VAL A 68 -0.15 12.28 11.43
C VAL A 68 1.30 11.82 11.53
N THR A 69 1.51 10.52 11.71
CA THR A 69 2.83 9.88 11.57
C THR A 69 2.89 9.21 10.20
N GLY A 70 3.76 9.69 9.31
CA GLY A 70 4.05 9.01 8.04
C GLY A 70 5.36 8.23 8.15
N ILE A 71 5.34 6.94 7.84
CA ILE A 71 6.54 6.12 7.81
C ILE A 71 6.83 5.59 6.40
N ASP A 72 8.11 5.58 6.04
CA ASP A 72 8.59 4.95 4.80
C ASP A 72 10.02 4.45 4.98
N ILE A 73 10.41 3.41 4.24
CA ILE A 73 11.77 2.86 4.30
C ILE A 73 12.77 3.75 3.52
N SER A 74 12.28 4.50 2.53
CA SER A 74 13.09 5.31 1.61
C SER A 74 13.36 6.70 2.15
N GLU A 75 14.65 7.04 2.28
CA GLU A 75 15.04 8.39 2.65
C GLU A 75 14.76 9.38 1.51
N LYS A 76 14.84 8.95 0.24
CA LYS A 76 14.51 9.82 -0.90
C LYS A 76 13.04 10.22 -0.91
N MET A 77 12.14 9.27 -0.67
CA MET A 77 10.70 9.56 -0.55
C MET A 77 10.42 10.53 0.60
N LEU A 78 11.01 10.29 1.78
CA LEU A 78 10.80 11.16 2.94
C LEU A 78 11.42 12.54 2.77
N LYS A 79 12.50 12.69 1.98
CA LYS A 79 13.03 14.00 1.61
C LYS A 79 12.02 14.80 0.78
N GLU A 80 11.38 14.17 -0.22
CA GLU A 80 10.31 14.82 -1.00
C GLU A 80 9.08 15.11 -0.14
N ALA A 81 8.71 14.21 0.77
CA ALA A 81 7.60 14.40 1.71
C ALA A 81 7.81 15.63 2.60
N ARG A 82 8.99 15.74 3.22
CA ARG A 82 9.35 16.89 4.06
C ARG A 82 9.49 18.19 3.25
N ARG A 83 9.87 18.10 1.98
CA ARG A 83 10.05 19.28 1.12
C ARG A 83 8.73 19.85 0.62
N ASN A 84 7.82 18.99 0.17
CA ASN A 84 6.63 19.41 -0.57
C ASN A 84 5.33 19.26 0.25
N TYR A 85 5.31 18.42 1.28
CA TYR A 85 4.12 18.02 2.04
C TYR A 85 4.33 18.13 3.55
N ALA A 86 5.10 19.13 3.99
CA ALA A 86 5.28 19.43 5.41
C ALA A 86 4.07 20.16 5.98
N HIS A 87 3.67 19.79 7.19
CA HIS A 87 2.62 20.46 7.95
C HIS A 87 2.92 20.33 9.45
N PRO A 88 2.53 21.30 10.31
CA PRO A 88 2.85 21.29 11.75
C PRO A 88 2.40 20.04 12.52
N VAL A 89 1.39 19.33 12.03
CA VAL A 89 0.87 18.11 12.67
C VAL A 89 1.46 16.81 12.12
N ILE A 90 2.29 16.88 11.07
CA ILE A 90 2.86 15.70 10.41
C ILE A 90 4.28 15.45 10.90
N THR A 91 4.57 14.21 11.25
CA THR A 91 5.93 13.69 11.52
C THR A 91 6.26 12.60 10.51
N TYR A 92 7.35 12.80 9.75
CA TYR A 92 7.87 11.82 8.80
C TYR A 92 9.06 11.04 9.38
N MET A 93 8.93 9.73 9.50
CA MET A 93 9.94 8.85 10.11
C MET A 93 10.43 7.81 9.10
N ARG A 94 11.76 7.64 9.01
CA ARG A 94 12.33 6.53 8.27
C ARG A 94 12.25 5.27 9.10
N MET A 95 11.46 4.31 8.65
CA MET A 95 11.18 3.09 9.39
C MET A 95 10.72 2.00 8.44
N ASP A 96 11.19 0.77 8.68
CA ASP A 96 10.65 -0.43 8.06
C ASP A 96 9.32 -0.80 8.75
N MET A 97 8.29 -1.17 7.98
CA MET A 97 7.02 -1.60 8.54
C MET A 97 7.15 -2.86 9.43
N ALA A 98 8.21 -3.66 9.23
CA ALA A 98 8.54 -4.79 10.11
C ALA A 98 8.97 -4.36 11.52
N GLU A 99 9.27 -3.09 11.74
CA GLU A 99 9.69 -2.52 13.04
C GLU A 99 8.54 -1.78 13.75
N LEU A 100 7.30 -1.86 13.25
CA LEU A 100 6.14 -1.15 13.82
C LEU A 100 5.90 -1.45 15.29
N GLY A 101 6.17 -2.67 15.75
CA GLY A 101 6.07 -3.04 17.18
C GLY A 101 6.98 -2.24 18.11
N THR A 102 7.90 -1.42 17.59
CA THR A 102 8.74 -0.50 18.39
C THR A 102 8.06 0.84 18.70
N LEU A 103 6.96 1.17 18.01
CA LEU A 103 6.17 2.37 18.27
C LEU A 103 5.37 2.21 19.57
N ASN A 104 5.35 3.28 20.38
CA ASN A 104 4.63 3.31 21.66
C ASN A 104 3.36 4.17 21.63
N ASN A 105 3.00 4.72 20.47
CA ASN A 105 1.83 5.57 20.31
C ASN A 105 0.60 4.75 19.94
N SER A 106 -0.58 5.26 20.25
CA SER A 106 -1.85 4.67 19.81
C SER A 106 -2.59 5.58 18.84
N TYR A 107 -3.10 5.00 17.77
CA TYR A 107 -3.73 5.66 16.64
C TYR A 107 -5.23 5.36 16.57
N ASP A 108 -5.99 6.29 16.02
CA ASP A 108 -7.41 6.09 15.71
C ASP A 108 -7.61 5.51 14.31
N LEU A 109 -6.68 5.79 13.38
CA LEU A 109 -6.64 5.27 12.02
C LEU A 109 -5.22 4.84 11.66
N VAL A 110 -5.09 3.64 11.11
CA VAL A 110 -3.90 3.19 10.39
C VAL A 110 -4.29 3.08 8.92
N TYR A 111 -3.53 3.79 8.08
CA TYR A 111 -3.72 3.86 6.64
C TYR A 111 -2.51 3.25 5.93
N SER A 112 -2.73 2.55 4.82
CA SER A 112 -1.63 2.14 3.94
C SER A 112 -2.09 1.98 2.50
N SER A 113 -1.44 2.69 1.58
CA SER A 113 -1.76 2.64 0.16
C SER A 113 -0.69 1.84 -0.58
N LEU A 114 -1.07 0.67 -1.13
CA LEU A 114 -0.21 -0.19 -1.95
C LEU A 114 1.16 -0.52 -1.31
N ALA A 115 1.21 -0.86 -0.02
CA ALA A 115 2.47 -1.21 0.64
C ALA A 115 2.52 -2.65 1.21
N PHE A 116 1.39 -3.20 1.67
CA PHE A 116 1.42 -4.45 2.46
C PHE A 116 1.83 -5.71 1.69
N HIS A 117 1.81 -5.67 0.36
CA HIS A 117 2.36 -6.75 -0.46
C HIS A 117 3.89 -6.82 -0.41
N TYR A 118 4.57 -5.81 0.14
CA TYR A 118 6.02 -5.85 0.42
C TYR A 118 6.37 -6.46 1.77
N ALA A 119 5.41 -6.56 2.70
CA ALA A 119 5.64 -7.21 3.99
C ALA A 119 5.95 -8.70 3.75
N GLU A 120 6.97 -9.26 4.40
CA GLU A 120 7.24 -10.71 4.38
C GLU A 120 6.37 -11.43 5.41
N ASP A 121 6.42 -10.96 6.66
CA ASP A 121 5.61 -11.44 7.77
C ASP A 121 4.35 -10.58 7.96
N PHE A 122 3.35 -10.82 7.11
CA PHE A 122 2.06 -10.12 7.19
C PHE A 122 1.28 -10.39 8.48
N PRO A 123 1.25 -11.61 9.04
CA PRO A 123 0.65 -11.84 10.35
C PRO A 123 1.27 -10.98 11.46
N ALA A 124 2.60 -10.85 11.51
CA ALA A 124 3.26 -9.98 12.48
C ALA A 124 2.89 -8.50 12.25
N LEU A 125 2.91 -8.04 11.00
CA LEU A 125 2.49 -6.68 10.64
C LEU A 125 1.07 -6.37 11.11
N VAL A 126 0.10 -7.24 10.79
CA VAL A 126 -1.31 -7.07 11.16
C VAL A 126 -1.49 -7.05 12.69
N HIS A 127 -0.77 -7.91 13.40
CA HIS A 127 -0.78 -7.95 14.86
C HIS A 127 -0.20 -6.68 15.50
N ASP A 128 0.90 -6.15 14.98
CA ASP A 128 1.49 -4.91 15.48
C ASP A 128 0.58 -3.72 15.20
N ILE A 129 -0.02 -3.65 14.01
CA ILE A 129 -1.06 -2.66 13.69
C ILE A 129 -2.22 -2.74 14.68
N TYR A 130 -2.72 -3.94 14.97
CA TYR A 130 -3.83 -4.14 15.91
C TYR A 130 -3.49 -3.59 17.31
N LYS A 131 -2.26 -3.77 17.78
CA LYS A 131 -1.79 -3.21 19.07
C LYS A 131 -1.63 -1.70 19.05
N LEU A 132 -1.27 -1.13 17.91
CA LEU A 132 -1.13 0.32 17.73
C LEU A 132 -2.47 1.03 17.59
N LEU A 133 -3.55 0.32 17.27
CA LEU A 133 -4.89 0.89 17.22
C LEU A 133 -5.51 1.01 18.61
N ARG A 134 -6.18 2.15 18.85
CA ARG A 134 -7.07 2.31 20.00
C ARG A 134 -8.30 1.39 19.84
N PRO A 135 -9.02 1.06 20.92
CA PRO A 135 -10.30 0.37 20.81
C PRO A 135 -11.25 1.12 19.86
N GLY A 136 -11.77 0.44 18.85
CA GLY A 136 -12.61 1.03 17.80
C GLY A 136 -11.82 1.80 16.71
N GLY A 137 -10.49 1.71 16.71
CA GLY A 137 -9.66 2.26 15.65
C GLY A 137 -9.79 1.46 14.35
N ILE A 138 -9.52 2.11 13.23
CA ILE A 138 -9.74 1.57 11.88
C ILE A 138 -8.40 1.28 11.22
N LEU A 139 -8.33 0.14 10.52
CA LEU A 139 -7.29 -0.14 9.53
C LEU A 139 -7.93 -0.03 8.14
N LEU A 140 -7.44 0.91 7.32
CA LEU A 140 -7.81 1.02 5.91
C LEU A 140 -6.55 0.82 5.06
N PHE A 141 -6.52 -0.20 4.21
CA PHE A 141 -5.37 -0.45 3.36
C PHE A 141 -5.72 -0.97 1.96
N SER A 142 -4.79 -0.78 1.03
CA SER A 142 -4.81 -1.37 -0.30
C SER A 142 -3.51 -2.14 -0.58
N GLN A 143 -3.58 -3.12 -1.48
CA GLN A 143 -2.41 -3.86 -1.94
C GLN A 143 -2.66 -4.47 -3.33
N MET A 144 -1.61 -5.02 -3.95
CA MET A 144 -1.76 -5.81 -5.17
C MET A 144 -2.70 -6.99 -4.95
N HIS A 145 -3.62 -7.20 -5.89
CA HIS A 145 -4.56 -8.30 -5.82
C HIS A 145 -3.83 -9.66 -5.93
N PRO A 146 -4.24 -10.70 -5.16
CA PRO A 146 -3.65 -12.04 -5.23
C PRO A 146 -3.57 -12.64 -6.63
N ILE A 147 -4.51 -12.32 -7.53
CA ILE A 147 -4.47 -12.77 -8.94
C ILE A 147 -3.22 -12.23 -9.66
N ILE A 148 -2.85 -10.98 -9.40
CA ILE A 148 -1.70 -10.31 -10.06
C ILE A 148 -0.37 -10.88 -9.56
N THR A 149 -0.32 -11.31 -8.29
CA THR A 149 0.90 -11.86 -7.67
C THR A 149 0.97 -13.39 -7.74
N ALA A 150 -0.07 -14.07 -8.23
CA ALA A 150 -0.17 -15.53 -8.21
C ALA A 150 0.97 -16.22 -8.97
N THR A 151 1.18 -15.82 -10.24
CA THR A 151 2.14 -16.48 -11.13
C THR A 151 3.56 -16.32 -10.60
N TYR A 152 4.26 -17.45 -10.45
CA TYR A 152 5.57 -17.49 -9.80
C TYR A 152 6.69 -16.78 -10.59
N ASP A 153 6.60 -16.77 -11.91
CA ASP A 153 7.60 -16.11 -12.77
C ASP A 153 7.47 -14.57 -12.80
N GLY A 154 6.46 -14.02 -12.10
CA GLY A 154 6.20 -12.59 -12.01
C GLY A 154 5.64 -11.97 -13.29
N LYS A 155 5.23 -12.79 -14.27
CA LYS A 155 4.73 -12.31 -15.56
C LYS A 155 3.21 -12.44 -15.64
N GLY A 156 2.59 -11.43 -16.24
CA GLY A 156 1.21 -11.55 -16.68
C GLY A 156 1.12 -12.38 -17.96
N HIS A 157 0.25 -13.39 -17.98
CA HIS A 157 -0.01 -14.17 -19.18
C HIS A 157 -1.33 -13.73 -19.83
N TYR A 158 -1.22 -12.82 -20.78
CA TYR A 158 -2.35 -12.38 -21.60
C TYR A 158 -2.48 -13.27 -22.82
N ASN A 159 -3.61 -13.95 -22.94
CA ASN A 159 -3.94 -14.73 -24.13
C ASN A 159 -4.57 -13.81 -25.17
N HIS A 160 -4.17 -14.01 -26.43
CA HIS A 160 -4.65 -13.21 -27.54
C HIS A 160 -5.38 -14.10 -28.56
N ASP A 161 -6.37 -13.54 -29.24
CA ASP A 161 -7.06 -14.23 -30.34
C ASP A 161 -6.24 -14.18 -31.65
N ALA A 162 -6.86 -14.64 -32.76
CA ALA A 162 -6.22 -14.65 -34.08
C ALA A 162 -5.94 -13.24 -34.64
N HIS A 163 -6.59 -12.20 -34.12
CA HIS A 163 -6.38 -10.80 -34.49
C HIS A 163 -5.33 -10.11 -33.63
N GLY A 164 -4.87 -10.77 -32.56
CA GLY A 164 -3.93 -10.21 -31.61
C GLY A 164 -4.61 -9.41 -30.49
N ASP A 165 -5.93 -9.50 -30.35
CA ASP A 165 -6.67 -8.84 -29.28
C ASP A 165 -6.56 -9.65 -28.00
N CYS A 166 -6.29 -8.99 -26.87
CA CYS A 166 -6.23 -9.65 -25.57
C CYS A 166 -7.64 -10.10 -25.14
N ILE A 167 -7.84 -11.40 -24.97
CA ILE A 167 -9.14 -12.01 -24.68
C ILE A 167 -9.25 -12.59 -23.27
N SER A 168 -8.12 -12.90 -22.62
CA SER A 168 -8.13 -13.38 -21.24
C SER A 168 -6.77 -13.21 -20.58
N TYR A 169 -6.79 -13.22 -19.25
CA TYR A 169 -5.61 -13.29 -18.41
C TYR A 169 -5.55 -14.66 -17.74
N THR A 170 -4.40 -15.32 -17.79
CA THR A 170 -4.14 -16.58 -17.10
C THR A 170 -3.14 -16.37 -15.99
N PHE A 171 -3.43 -16.97 -14.83
CA PHE A 171 -2.50 -17.07 -13.71
C PHE A 171 -2.35 -18.53 -13.30
N SER A 172 -1.18 -18.85 -12.73
CA SER A 172 -0.87 -20.15 -12.15
C SER A 172 -0.40 -19.99 -10.71
N ASP A 173 -0.19 -21.11 -10.01
CA ASP A 173 0.49 -21.13 -8.71
C ASP A 173 -0.19 -20.31 -7.58
N TYR A 174 -1.50 -20.00 -7.71
CA TYR A 174 -2.24 -19.23 -6.70
C TYR A 174 -2.18 -19.83 -5.30
N GLY A 175 -2.10 -21.16 -5.18
CA GLY A 175 -1.96 -21.82 -3.87
C GLY A 175 -0.55 -21.77 -3.28
N ARG A 176 0.46 -21.26 -4.02
CA ARG A 176 1.87 -21.25 -3.64
C ARG A 176 2.26 -19.87 -3.12
N GLU A 177 1.89 -19.58 -1.88
CA GLU A 177 2.24 -18.34 -1.20
C GLU A 177 3.75 -18.13 -1.03
N GLY A 178 4.15 -16.88 -0.83
CA GLY A 178 5.53 -16.49 -0.58
C GLY A 178 6.08 -15.52 -1.60
N LYS A 179 7.40 -15.37 -1.61
CA LYS A 179 8.08 -14.34 -2.40
C LYS A 179 7.84 -14.47 -3.91
N ARG A 180 7.69 -13.33 -4.56
CA ARG A 180 7.71 -13.11 -6.01
C ARG A 180 8.79 -12.09 -6.32
N SER A 181 9.37 -12.22 -7.50
CA SER A 181 10.36 -11.29 -8.02
C SER A 181 9.97 -10.96 -9.45
N GLY A 182 9.98 -9.68 -9.80
CA GLY A 182 9.59 -9.22 -11.12
C GLY A 182 10.36 -7.98 -11.55
N PHE A 183 10.04 -7.52 -12.76
CA PHE A 183 10.55 -6.26 -13.29
C PHE A 183 9.53 -5.15 -13.06
N TRP A 184 9.97 -4.06 -12.45
CA TRP A 184 9.21 -2.80 -12.42
C TRP A 184 10.19 -1.64 -12.45
N TYR A 185 10.47 -1.13 -13.66
CA TYR A 185 11.57 -0.20 -14.00
C TYR A 185 12.97 -0.75 -13.77
N VAL A 186 13.16 -1.54 -12.72
CA VAL A 186 14.38 -2.29 -12.40
C VAL A 186 14.05 -3.77 -12.18
N ASP A 187 15.06 -4.62 -12.34
CA ASP A 187 14.94 -6.05 -12.04
C ASP A 187 14.87 -6.33 -10.54
N ASN A 188 14.32 -7.50 -10.20
CA ASN A 188 14.25 -8.05 -8.86
C ASN A 188 13.45 -7.21 -7.85
N VAL A 189 12.38 -6.57 -8.30
CA VAL A 189 11.39 -5.99 -7.39
C VAL A 189 10.63 -7.14 -6.71
N GLU A 190 10.76 -7.21 -5.38
CA GLU A 190 10.22 -8.30 -4.59
C GLU A 190 8.85 -7.93 -4.03
N ASN A 191 7.91 -8.86 -4.04
CA ASN A 191 6.66 -8.78 -3.30
C ASN A 191 6.31 -10.17 -2.75
N TYR A 192 5.30 -10.27 -1.89
CA TYR A 192 4.89 -11.51 -1.25
C TYR A 192 3.46 -11.85 -1.64
N HIS A 193 3.32 -12.89 -2.46
CA HIS A 193 2.04 -13.45 -2.82
C HIS A 193 1.38 -14.11 -1.62
N ARG A 194 0.11 -13.76 -1.42
CA ARG A 194 -0.79 -14.38 -0.46
C ARG A 194 -2.13 -14.60 -1.12
N MET A 195 -2.77 -15.71 -0.83
CA MET A 195 -4.14 -15.97 -1.20
C MET A 195 -5.06 -14.99 -0.46
N MET A 196 -6.19 -14.68 -1.08
CA MET A 196 -7.21 -13.83 -0.47
C MET A 196 -7.68 -14.40 0.88
N GLY A 197 -7.88 -15.72 0.94
CA GLY A 197 -8.27 -16.41 2.17
C GLY A 197 -7.27 -16.22 3.31
N THR A 198 -5.96 -16.25 3.01
CA THR A 198 -4.91 -16.02 4.01
C THR A 198 -4.96 -14.59 4.54
N ILE A 199 -5.12 -13.59 3.67
CA ILE A 199 -5.18 -12.18 4.06
C ILE A 199 -6.36 -11.93 5.00
N ILE A 200 -7.56 -12.36 4.61
CA ILE A 200 -8.79 -12.12 5.39
C ILE A 200 -8.80 -12.93 6.68
N THR A 201 -8.37 -14.19 6.64
CA THR A 201 -8.29 -15.03 7.85
C THR A 201 -7.28 -14.48 8.85
N THR A 202 -6.16 -13.93 8.38
CA THR A 202 -5.17 -13.28 9.27
C THR A 202 -5.80 -12.08 9.99
N LEU A 203 -6.49 -11.20 9.28
CA LEU A 203 -7.18 -10.05 9.88
C LEU A 203 -8.19 -10.52 10.95
N ALA A 204 -9.03 -11.49 10.61
CA ALA A 204 -10.04 -12.04 11.50
C ALA A 204 -9.44 -12.69 12.76
N HIS A 205 -8.40 -13.51 12.61
CA HIS A 205 -7.74 -14.17 13.73
C HIS A 205 -6.98 -13.21 14.65
N THR A 206 -6.46 -12.11 14.12
CA THR A 206 -5.85 -11.05 14.93
C THR A 206 -6.89 -10.29 15.76
N GLY A 207 -8.14 -10.24 15.31
CA GLY A 207 -9.25 -9.61 16.02
C GLY A 207 -9.93 -8.48 15.27
N PHE A 208 -9.60 -8.24 13.99
CA PHE A 208 -10.31 -7.27 13.17
C PHE A 208 -11.69 -7.78 12.74
N PHE A 209 -12.64 -6.86 12.68
CA PHE A 209 -13.90 -7.06 11.97
C PHE A 209 -13.79 -6.44 10.58
N VAL A 210 -14.02 -7.23 9.52
CA VAL A 210 -13.94 -6.74 8.14
C VAL A 210 -15.27 -6.09 7.77
N GLU A 211 -15.27 -4.76 7.71
CA GLU A 211 -16.45 -3.97 7.31
C GLU A 211 -16.61 -3.93 5.79
N ASP A 212 -15.52 -3.68 5.07
CA ASP A 212 -15.49 -3.57 3.62
C ASP A 212 -14.32 -4.37 3.03
N MET A 213 -14.57 -5.00 1.89
CA MET A 213 -13.54 -5.60 1.04
C MET A 213 -13.91 -5.32 -0.42
N VAL A 214 -13.06 -4.57 -1.12
CA VAL A 214 -13.36 -4.08 -2.47
C VAL A 214 -12.25 -4.46 -3.44
N GLU A 215 -12.64 -5.15 -4.51
CA GLU A 215 -11.81 -5.29 -5.71
C GLU A 215 -12.10 -4.09 -6.62
N THR A 216 -11.09 -3.24 -6.84
CA THR A 216 -11.29 -1.95 -7.53
C THR A 216 -11.48 -2.14 -9.03
N LEU A 217 -12.41 -1.38 -9.58
CA LEU A 217 -12.64 -1.22 -11.01
C LEU A 217 -12.35 0.24 -11.38
N PRO A 218 -11.96 0.54 -12.63
CA PRO A 218 -11.89 1.91 -13.11
C PRO A 218 -13.25 2.61 -12.93
N ASP A 219 -13.22 3.89 -12.60
CA ASP A 219 -14.41 4.74 -12.64
C ASP A 219 -15.00 4.74 -14.07
N GLU A 220 -16.33 4.89 -14.21
CA GLU A 220 -16.98 5.03 -15.52
C GLU A 220 -16.40 6.21 -16.32
N HIS A 221 -15.92 7.25 -15.64
CA HIS A 221 -15.25 8.39 -16.26
C HIS A 221 -13.81 8.10 -16.75
N ALA A 222 -13.26 6.93 -16.42
CA ALA A 222 -11.92 6.48 -16.81
C ALA A 222 -11.93 5.46 -17.98
N LEU A 223 -13.12 5.01 -18.42
CA LEU A 223 -13.35 4.12 -19.56
C LEU A 223 -13.79 4.91 -20.80
#